data_AF-A0A8E2ATH3-F1
#
_entry.id   AF-A0A8E2ATH3-F1
#
_cell.length_a   1.000
_cell.length_b   1.000
_cell.length_c   1.000
_cell.angle_alpha   90.00
_cell.angle_beta   90.00
_cell.angle_gamma   90.00
#
_symmetry.space_group_name_H-M   'P 1'
#
loop_
_entity.id
_entity.type
_entity.pdbx_description
1 polymer ?
#
loop_
_entity_poly.entity_id
_entity_poly.type
_entity_poly.pdbx_seq_one_letter_code
_entity_poly.pdbx_strand_id
1 'polypeptide(L)'
;MSESTIPAKYVWRPDELLELYNRGFKLIDRLDYMNVVQLARNGNGEEVVIKSLRHDSNELQMLQMMISMPSPRNRVVPCELLPCEITTLAVMPALNPLHASSLSFNIEEILDIMGQMIEALDFMHEHRIAFGDVAFDNAIRSMKVTPMQIGPWNIPPKRIYFIDFQTARSFPKGPGDGLRINDWTDYGGHFEPPEGRGEVDPYSYDVYSLGQSIFEWCNLGSFLVPRSLGSVVDSMRSDNPFQRPTIRRISQMFPALRYWAINMHWLYRTLPRPLAGSIDYYGWRLLSVFI
;
A
#
# COMPACT_ATOMS: atom_id res chain seq x y z
N MET A 1 7.32 36.76 -3.59
CA MET A 1 6.77 36.13 -4.81
C MET A 1 7.91 35.39 -5.48
N SER A 2 8.08 34.10 -5.18
CA SER A 2 8.92 33.23 -5.99
C SER A 2 8.01 32.63 -7.06
N GLU A 3 8.31 32.90 -8.33
CA GLU A 3 7.68 32.20 -9.45
C GLU A 3 7.97 30.71 -9.29
N SER A 4 6.98 29.94 -8.84
CA SER A 4 7.04 28.49 -8.87
C SER A 4 6.97 28.06 -10.34
N THR A 5 8.13 27.97 -10.99
CA THR A 5 8.25 27.34 -12.30
C THR A 5 7.70 25.92 -12.18
N ILE A 6 6.55 25.69 -12.81
CA ILE A 6 5.95 24.36 -12.93
C ILE A 6 7.03 23.45 -13.56
N PRO A 7 7.37 22.31 -12.95
CA PRO A 7 8.35 21.40 -13.52
C PRO A 7 7.95 21.01 -14.94
N ALA A 8 8.92 20.93 -15.86
CA ALA A 8 8.64 20.46 -17.20
C ALA A 8 8.12 19.01 -17.15
N LYS A 9 7.05 18.73 -17.90
CA LYS A 9 6.50 17.38 -18.02
C LYS A 9 7.53 16.46 -18.69
N TYR A 10 7.53 15.19 -18.27
CA TYR A 10 8.35 14.15 -18.87
C TYR A 10 8.00 13.97 -20.35
N VAL A 11 9.03 13.93 -21.18
CA VAL A 11 8.92 13.67 -22.61
C VAL A 11 9.50 12.28 -22.85
N TRP A 12 8.64 11.37 -23.32
CA TRP A 12 9.02 10.01 -23.66
C TRP A 12 10.06 10.01 -24.80
N ARG A 13 11.13 9.25 -24.60
CA ARG A 13 12.29 9.26 -25.48
C ARG A 13 12.06 8.39 -26.71
N PRO A 14 12.78 8.65 -27.82
CA PRO A 14 12.64 7.84 -29.03
C PRO A 14 12.91 6.34 -28.82
N ASP A 15 13.90 5.98 -27.99
CA ASP A 15 14.24 4.60 -27.65
C ASP A 15 13.15 3.92 -26.81
N GLU A 16 12.57 4.62 -25.84
CA GLU A 16 11.42 4.14 -25.06
C GLU A 16 10.22 3.86 -25.96
N LEU A 17 9.86 4.81 -26.83
CA LEU A 17 8.73 4.67 -27.76
C LEU A 17 8.97 3.54 -28.77
N LEU A 18 10.22 3.36 -29.23
CA LEU A 18 10.60 2.28 -30.13
C LEU A 18 10.49 0.91 -29.45
N GLU A 19 10.96 0.78 -28.21
CA GLU A 19 10.85 -0.46 -27.42
C GLU A 19 9.38 -0.85 -27.22
N LEU A 20 8.52 0.13 -26.90
CA LEU A 20 7.09 -0.10 -26.78
C LEU A 20 6.43 -0.51 -28.10
N TYR A 21 6.78 0.18 -29.19
CA TYR A 21 6.25 -0.12 -30.53
C TYR A 21 6.63 -1.53 -30.99
N ASN A 22 7.90 -1.91 -30.82
CA ASN A 22 8.42 -3.22 -31.22
C ASN A 22 7.72 -4.37 -30.48
N ARG A 23 7.25 -4.12 -29.26
CA ARG A 23 6.47 -5.07 -28.45
C ARG A 23 4.95 -4.99 -28.66
N GLY A 24 4.51 -4.11 -29.56
CA GLY A 24 3.10 -3.94 -29.91
C GLY A 24 2.27 -3.20 -28.86
N PHE A 25 2.89 -2.44 -27.96
CA PHE A 25 2.16 -1.58 -27.03
C PHE A 25 1.64 -0.32 -27.73
N LYS A 26 0.43 0.11 -27.35
CA LYS A 26 -0.20 1.34 -27.82
C LYS A 26 -0.56 2.20 -26.62
N LEU A 27 0.09 3.37 -26.48
CA LEU A 27 -0.24 4.34 -25.44
C LEU A 27 -1.67 4.88 -25.64
N ILE A 28 -2.41 5.02 -24.55
CA ILE A 28 -3.83 5.44 -24.54
C ILE A 28 -3.96 6.81 -23.87
N ASP A 29 -3.50 6.93 -22.63
CA ASP A 29 -3.68 8.14 -21.82
C ASP A 29 -2.59 8.27 -20.76
N ARG A 30 -2.35 9.49 -20.29
CA ARG A 30 -1.46 9.76 -19.15
C ARG A 30 -2.19 9.53 -17.84
N LEU A 31 -1.52 8.92 -16.87
CA LEU A 31 -2.10 8.63 -15.55
C LEU A 31 -1.58 9.56 -14.45
N ASP A 32 -0.55 10.35 -14.73
CA ASP A 32 0.03 11.29 -13.78
C ASP A 32 0.25 12.68 -14.40
N TYR A 33 0.43 13.68 -13.53
CA TYR A 33 0.65 15.06 -13.98
C TYR A 33 1.98 15.25 -14.71
N MET A 34 3.02 14.53 -14.25
CA MET A 34 4.38 14.60 -14.76
C MET A 34 4.57 13.82 -16.07
N ASN A 35 3.56 13.08 -16.51
CA ASN A 35 3.57 12.29 -17.75
C ASN A 35 4.59 11.13 -17.73
N VAL A 36 5.04 10.69 -16.56
CA VAL A 36 5.96 9.54 -16.40
C VAL A 36 5.22 8.19 -16.39
N VAL A 37 3.90 8.20 -16.15
CA VAL A 37 3.03 7.02 -16.10
C VAL A 37 1.99 7.09 -17.21
N GLN A 38 1.93 6.06 -18.05
CA GLN A 38 0.98 5.95 -19.16
C GLN A 38 0.13 4.69 -19.02
N LEU A 39 -1.16 4.83 -19.33
CA LEU A 39 -2.02 3.71 -19.69
C LEU A 39 -1.71 3.28 -21.12
N ALA A 40 -1.55 1.98 -21.35
CA ALA A 40 -1.32 1.42 -22.66
C ALA A 40 -2.14 0.14 -22.87
N ARG A 41 -2.26 -0.28 -24.13
CA ARG A 41 -2.81 -1.58 -24.52
C ARG A 41 -1.72 -2.43 -25.14
N ASN A 42 -1.59 -3.69 -24.72
CA ASN A 42 -0.66 -4.63 -25.35
C ASN A 42 -1.22 -5.21 -26.67
N GLY A 43 -0.42 -6.02 -27.37
CA GLY A 43 -0.82 -6.65 -28.63
C GLY A 43 -2.05 -7.57 -28.53
N ASN A 44 -2.37 -8.08 -27.33
CA ASN A 44 -3.53 -8.92 -27.07
C ASN A 44 -4.80 -8.11 -26.73
N GLY A 45 -4.70 -6.78 -26.67
CA GLY A 45 -5.81 -5.92 -26.31
C GLY A 45 -5.99 -5.70 -24.81
N GLU A 46 -5.07 -6.20 -23.97
CA GLU A 46 -5.13 -6.06 -22.50
C GLU A 46 -4.52 -4.72 -22.06
N GLU A 47 -5.10 -4.11 -21.02
CA GLU A 47 -4.63 -2.83 -20.49
C GLU A 47 -3.47 -3.03 -19.50
N VAL A 48 -2.43 -2.23 -19.69
CA VAL A 48 -1.22 -2.21 -18.86
C VAL A 48 -0.89 -0.76 -18.50
N VAL A 49 -0.15 -0.59 -17.42
CA VAL A 49 0.44 0.68 -17.02
C VAL A 49 1.94 0.61 -17.30
N ILE A 50 2.50 1.69 -17.84
CA ILE A 50 3.92 1.81 -18.15
C ILE A 50 4.46 3.03 -17.43
N LYS A 51 5.45 2.83 -16.55
CA LYS A 51 6.16 3.90 -15.85
C LYS A 51 7.61 3.95 -16.34
N SER A 52 8.09 5.13 -16.72
CA SER A 52 9.52 5.33 -17.03
C SER A 52 10.30 5.61 -15.74
N LEU A 53 11.35 4.82 -15.50
CA LEU A 53 12.19 4.91 -14.31
C LEU A 53 13.64 5.17 -14.72
N ARG A 54 14.31 6.15 -14.10
CA ARG A 54 15.74 6.37 -14.34
C ARG A 54 16.58 5.24 -13.77
N HIS A 55 17.69 4.92 -14.42
CA HIS A 55 18.64 3.89 -13.95
C HIS A 55 19.21 4.17 -12.55
N ASP A 56 19.34 5.44 -12.17
CA ASP A 56 19.83 5.87 -10.86
C ASP A 56 18.71 6.15 -9.84
N SER A 57 17.46 5.83 -10.18
CA SER A 57 16.34 6.03 -9.26
C SER A 57 16.31 4.96 -8.17
N ASN A 58 16.04 5.39 -6.94
CA ASN A 58 15.77 4.50 -5.81
C ASN A 58 14.57 3.59 -6.09
N GLU A 59 13.54 4.09 -6.78
CA GLU A 59 12.36 3.31 -7.14
C GLU A 59 12.70 2.08 -7.99
N LEU A 60 13.53 2.23 -9.02
CA LEU A 60 13.95 1.10 -9.85
C LEU A 60 14.73 0.06 -9.03
N GLN A 61 15.65 0.51 -8.17
CA GLN A 61 16.42 -0.36 -7.30
C GLN A 61 15.52 -1.16 -6.33
N MET A 62 14.53 -0.51 -5.73
CA MET A 62 13.56 -1.15 -4.84
C MET A 62 12.65 -2.12 -5.58
N LEU A 63 12.13 -1.75 -6.76
CA LEU A 63 11.34 -2.65 -7.59
C LEU A 63 12.13 -3.92 -7.97
N GLN A 64 13.36 -3.77 -8.45
CA GLN A 64 14.24 -4.91 -8.78
C GLN A 64 14.47 -5.82 -7.57
N MET A 65 14.79 -5.23 -6.42
CA MET A 65 14.98 -5.97 -5.17
C MET A 65 13.71 -6.74 -4.79
N MET A 66 12.56 -6.07 -4.78
CA MET A 66 11.28 -6.68 -4.40
C MET A 66 10.86 -7.79 -5.35
N ILE A 67 10.96 -7.60 -6.66
CA ILE A 67 10.60 -8.62 -7.66
C ILE A 67 11.48 -9.88 -7.54
N SER A 68 12.74 -9.71 -7.13
CA SER A 68 13.67 -10.83 -6.93
C SER A 68 13.35 -11.71 -5.71
N MET A 69 12.40 -11.31 -4.85
CA MET A 69 12.00 -12.02 -3.63
C MET A 69 10.59 -12.63 -3.77
N PRO A 70 10.44 -13.79 -4.47
CA PRO A 70 9.14 -14.39 -4.69
C PRO A 70 8.52 -14.86 -3.37
N SER A 71 7.36 -14.31 -3.04
CA SER A 71 6.58 -14.73 -1.87
C SER A 71 5.11 -14.37 -2.08
N PRO A 72 4.15 -15.19 -1.63
CA PRO A 72 2.74 -14.78 -1.61
C PRO A 72 2.49 -13.58 -0.67
N ARG A 73 3.38 -13.30 0.28
CA ARG A 73 3.33 -12.10 1.14
C ARG A 73 3.95 -10.88 0.47
N ASN A 74 4.77 -11.08 -0.55
CA ASN A 74 5.29 -9.97 -1.34
C ASN A 74 4.17 -9.45 -2.25
N ARG A 75 3.72 -8.23 -1.96
CA ARG A 75 2.65 -7.55 -2.67
C ARG A 75 3.16 -6.40 -3.53
N VAL A 76 4.43 -6.38 -3.93
CA VAL A 76 4.85 -5.51 -5.03
C VAL A 76 4.01 -5.80 -6.27
N VAL A 77 3.59 -4.76 -6.99
CA VAL A 77 2.93 -4.97 -8.29
C VAL A 77 3.86 -5.80 -9.18
N PRO A 78 3.36 -6.89 -9.80
CA PRO A 78 4.20 -7.64 -10.71
C PRO A 78 4.47 -6.77 -11.94
N CYS A 79 5.73 -6.67 -12.34
CA CYS A 79 6.10 -5.90 -13.52
C CYS A 79 7.20 -6.58 -14.33
N GLU A 80 7.20 -6.27 -15.62
CA GLU A 80 8.27 -6.59 -16.56
C GLU A 80 9.12 -5.31 -16.71
N LEU A 81 10.43 -5.44 -16.56
CA LEU A 81 11.38 -4.33 -16.66
C LEU A 81 12.04 -4.35 -18.04
N LEU A 82 11.80 -3.31 -18.83
CA LEU A 82 12.33 -3.17 -20.18
C LEU A 82 13.45 -2.13 -20.19
N PRO A 83 14.72 -2.53 -20.31
CA PRO A 83 15.83 -1.58 -20.31
C PRO A 83 15.83 -0.73 -21.59
N CYS A 84 16.07 0.56 -21.42
CA CYS A 84 16.28 1.55 -22.48
C CYS A 84 17.66 2.22 -22.26
N GLU A 85 18.00 3.27 -23.00
CA GLU A 85 19.36 3.83 -22.97
C GLU A 85 19.76 4.37 -21.58
N ILE A 86 18.87 5.12 -20.93
CA ILE A 86 19.13 5.67 -19.57
C ILE A 86 17.97 5.46 -18.59
N THR A 87 16.89 4.86 -19.06
CA THR A 87 15.68 4.55 -18.29
C THR A 87 15.36 3.08 -18.43
N THR A 88 14.55 2.57 -17.51
CA THR A 88 13.91 1.27 -17.62
C THR A 88 12.40 1.50 -17.56
N LEU A 89 11.67 0.95 -18.52
CA LEU A 89 10.22 0.98 -18.51
C LEU A 89 9.71 -0.17 -17.63
N ALA A 90 8.99 0.16 -16.56
CA ALA A 90 8.25 -0.81 -15.78
C ALA A 90 6.86 -0.98 -16.38
N VAL A 91 6.61 -2.12 -17.01
CA VAL A 91 5.29 -2.51 -17.54
C VAL A 91 4.58 -3.36 -16.50
N MET A 92 3.40 -2.94 -16.07
CA MET A 92 2.64 -3.58 -14.99
C MET A 92 1.16 -3.72 -15.39
N PRO A 93 0.40 -4.66 -14.80
CA PRO A 93 -1.03 -4.80 -15.11
C PRO A 93 -1.80 -3.54 -14.70
N ALA A 94 -2.74 -3.09 -15.55
CA ALA A 94 -3.65 -2.03 -15.18
C ALA A 94 -4.75 -2.58 -14.26
N LEU A 95 -4.71 -2.19 -12.98
CA LEU A 95 -5.70 -2.57 -11.96
C LEU A 95 -6.37 -1.33 -11.37
N ASN A 96 -7.41 -1.53 -10.56
CA ASN A 96 -8.18 -0.44 -10.00
C ASN A 96 -7.46 0.16 -8.77
N PRO A 97 -7.27 1.50 -8.70
CA PRO A 97 -6.81 2.15 -7.49
C PRO A 97 -7.76 1.86 -6.32
N LEU A 98 -7.19 1.61 -5.13
CA LEU A 98 -7.99 1.23 -3.98
C LEU A 98 -8.88 2.38 -3.51
N HIS A 99 -8.37 3.62 -3.51
CA HIS A 99 -9.14 4.83 -3.20
C HIS A 99 -10.34 5.05 -4.15
N ALA A 100 -10.25 4.59 -5.40
CA ALA A 100 -11.30 4.70 -6.40
C ALA A 100 -12.35 3.59 -6.30
N SER A 101 -12.15 2.60 -5.43
CA SER A 101 -13.10 1.53 -5.23
C SER A 101 -14.33 2.02 -4.46
N SER A 102 -15.52 1.56 -4.84
CA SER A 102 -16.79 2.01 -4.27
C SER A 102 -16.79 1.98 -2.74
N LEU A 103 -17.25 3.06 -2.10
CA LEU A 103 -17.38 3.19 -0.63
C LEU A 103 -18.37 2.19 0.01
N SER A 104 -18.97 1.28 -0.76
CA SER A 104 -19.92 0.26 -0.31
C SER A 104 -19.25 -1.05 0.12
N PHE A 105 -18.07 -0.98 0.75
CA PHE A 105 -17.43 -2.17 1.31
C PHE A 105 -18.14 -2.60 2.58
N ASN A 106 -18.33 -3.91 2.73
CA ASN A 106 -18.74 -4.49 4.02
C ASN A 106 -17.51 -4.74 4.91
N ILE A 107 -17.76 -5.03 6.19
CA ILE A 107 -16.69 -5.25 7.18
C ILE A 107 -15.72 -6.37 6.79
N GLU A 108 -16.20 -7.42 6.11
CA GLU A 108 -15.34 -8.53 5.68
C GLU A 108 -14.37 -8.09 4.59
N GLU A 109 -14.81 -7.24 3.66
CA GLU A 109 -13.95 -6.73 2.59
C GLU A 109 -12.90 -5.75 3.13
N ILE A 110 -13.25 -4.92 4.12
CA ILE A 110 -12.29 -4.03 4.78
C ILE A 110 -11.25 -4.84 5.55
N LEU A 111 -11.68 -5.85 6.31
CA LEU A 111 -10.76 -6.74 7.02
C LEU A 111 -9.89 -7.54 6.04
N ASP A 112 -10.41 -7.87 4.86
CA ASP A 112 -9.61 -8.50 3.81
C ASP A 112 -8.52 -7.55 3.29
N ILE A 113 -8.90 -6.32 2.95
CA ILE A 113 -7.99 -5.29 2.45
C ILE A 113 -6.91 -4.95 3.48
N MET A 114 -7.32 -4.72 4.73
CA MET A 114 -6.41 -4.48 5.85
C MET A 114 -5.44 -5.66 6.05
N GLY A 115 -5.94 -6.90 6.03
CA GLY A 115 -5.09 -8.08 6.17
C GLY A 115 -4.05 -8.21 5.07
N GLN A 116 -4.43 -7.92 3.82
CA GLN A 116 -3.52 -7.95 2.67
C GLN A 116 -2.42 -6.87 2.78
N MET A 117 -2.76 -5.67 3.28
CA MET A 117 -1.77 -4.60 3.47
C MET A 117 -0.85 -4.85 4.67
N ILE A 118 -1.38 -5.39 5.76
CA ILE A 118 -0.57 -5.83 6.92
C ILE A 118 0.44 -6.90 6.48
N GLU A 119 0.00 -7.90 5.73
CA GLU A 119 0.88 -8.97 5.23
C GLU A 119 2.01 -8.43 4.36
N ALA A 120 1.70 -7.46 3.48
CA ALA A 120 2.68 -6.83 2.61
C ALA A 120 3.75 -6.07 3.40
N LEU A 121 3.33 -5.22 4.34
CA LEU A 121 4.26 -4.46 5.17
C LEU A 121 5.06 -5.34 6.11
N ASP A 122 4.44 -6.39 6.66
CA ASP A 122 5.14 -7.39 7.46
C ASP A 122 6.23 -8.12 6.68
N PHE A 123 5.97 -8.42 5.40
CA PHE A 123 6.98 -8.94 4.50
C PHE A 123 8.11 -7.94 4.25
N MET A 124 7.80 -6.68 3.95
CA MET A 124 8.83 -5.65 3.72
C MET A 124 9.70 -5.44 4.96
N HIS A 125 9.08 -5.31 6.13
CA HIS A 125 9.76 -5.08 7.41
C HIS A 125 10.65 -6.28 7.80
N GLU A 126 10.24 -7.52 7.50
CA GLU A 126 11.07 -8.73 7.65
C GLU A 126 12.37 -8.65 6.85
N HIS A 127 12.31 -8.01 5.67
CA HIS A 127 13.44 -7.80 4.78
C HIS A 127 14.14 -6.45 5.00
N ARG A 128 13.83 -5.77 6.12
CA ARG A 128 14.36 -4.45 6.48
C ARG A 128 14.07 -3.37 5.45
N ILE A 129 12.96 -3.48 4.75
CA ILE A 129 12.46 -2.48 3.82
C ILE A 129 11.31 -1.74 4.50
N ALA A 130 11.41 -0.42 4.58
CA ALA A 130 10.26 0.42 4.91
C ALA A 130 9.68 0.97 3.60
N PHE A 131 8.35 1.05 3.52
CA PHE A 131 7.67 1.51 2.33
C PHE A 131 7.67 3.04 2.22
N GLY A 132 7.54 3.75 3.34
CA GLY A 132 7.70 5.20 3.43
C GLY A 132 6.52 6.03 2.91
N ASP A 133 5.57 5.45 2.19
CA ASP A 133 4.39 6.18 1.69
C ASP A 133 3.10 5.35 1.69
N VAL A 134 2.81 4.71 2.84
CA VAL A 134 1.67 3.80 2.96
C VAL A 134 0.35 4.58 2.91
N ALA A 135 -0.32 4.50 1.77
CA ALA A 135 -1.64 5.09 1.53
C ALA A 135 -2.49 4.18 0.63
N PHE A 136 -3.81 4.35 0.66
CA PHE A 136 -4.70 3.66 -0.28
C PHE A 136 -4.54 4.17 -1.72
N ASP A 137 -3.98 5.36 -1.91
CA ASP A 137 -3.58 5.87 -3.21
C ASP A 137 -2.43 5.06 -3.83
N ASN A 138 -1.54 4.53 -3.00
CA ASN A 138 -0.39 3.72 -3.42
C ASN A 138 -0.70 2.21 -3.38
N ALA A 139 -1.98 1.85 -3.42
CA ALA A 139 -2.45 0.48 -3.51
C ALA A 139 -3.44 0.30 -4.66
N ILE A 140 -3.27 -0.78 -5.42
CA ILE A 140 -4.17 -1.18 -6.51
C ILE A 140 -4.73 -2.58 -6.25
N ARG A 141 -5.92 -2.85 -6.79
CA ARG A 141 -6.66 -4.09 -6.52
C ARG A 141 -7.32 -4.67 -7.77
N SER A 142 -7.34 -6.00 -7.87
CA SER A 142 -8.23 -6.70 -8.80
C SER A 142 -9.68 -6.64 -8.31
N MET A 143 -10.58 -6.08 -9.12
CA MET A 143 -12.02 -6.08 -8.81
C MET A 143 -12.75 -7.36 -9.22
N LYS A 144 -12.05 -8.32 -9.85
CA LYS A 144 -12.65 -9.58 -10.28
C LYS A 144 -12.73 -10.60 -9.16
N VAL A 145 -13.76 -11.43 -9.23
CA VAL A 145 -13.97 -12.59 -8.35
C VAL A 145 -13.30 -13.87 -8.87
N THR A 146 -12.84 -13.85 -10.12
CA THR A 146 -12.05 -14.91 -10.76
C THR A 146 -10.65 -14.39 -11.11
N PRO A 147 -9.65 -15.27 -11.25
CA PRO A 147 -8.33 -14.86 -11.73
C PRO A 147 -8.41 -14.17 -13.09
N MET A 148 -7.48 -13.23 -13.33
CA MET A 148 -7.34 -12.52 -14.60
C MET A 148 -5.96 -12.81 -15.19
N GLN A 149 -5.91 -13.11 -16.49
CA GLN A 149 -4.67 -13.04 -17.24
C GLN A 149 -4.52 -11.62 -17.79
N ILE A 150 -3.38 -10.98 -17.54
CA ILE A 150 -2.97 -9.72 -18.17
C ILE A 150 -1.51 -9.90 -18.59
N GLY A 151 -1.24 -9.99 -19.89
CA GLY A 151 0.11 -10.26 -20.40
C GLY A 151 0.68 -11.55 -19.78
N PRO A 152 1.87 -11.54 -19.17
CA PRO A 152 2.46 -12.71 -18.51
C PRO A 152 1.90 -12.96 -17.09
N TRP A 153 1.09 -12.05 -16.54
CA TRP A 153 0.68 -12.10 -15.14
C TRP A 153 -0.69 -12.77 -14.95
N ASN A 154 -0.73 -13.77 -14.09
CA ASN A 154 -1.98 -14.34 -13.57
C ASN A 154 -2.33 -13.64 -12.25
N ILE A 155 -3.28 -12.71 -12.29
CA ILE A 155 -3.70 -11.89 -11.17
C ILE A 155 -4.80 -12.60 -10.38
N PRO A 156 -4.57 -12.94 -9.09
CA PRO A 156 -5.59 -13.57 -8.27
C PRO A 156 -6.81 -12.64 -8.02
N PRO A 157 -8.00 -13.21 -7.74
CA PRO A 157 -9.18 -12.44 -7.36
C PRO A 157 -8.90 -11.54 -6.16
N LYS A 158 -9.45 -10.32 -6.15
CA LYS A 158 -9.40 -9.39 -5.01
C LYS A 158 -8.00 -9.06 -4.48
N ARG A 159 -6.94 -9.42 -5.22
CA ARG A 159 -5.55 -9.25 -4.83
C ARG A 159 -5.16 -7.78 -4.83
N ILE A 160 -4.49 -7.37 -3.76
CA ILE A 160 -3.91 -6.04 -3.59
C ILE A 160 -2.41 -6.07 -3.85
N TYR A 161 -1.95 -5.04 -4.54
CA TYR A 161 -0.54 -4.75 -4.76
C TYR A 161 -0.23 -3.30 -4.35
N PHE A 162 0.97 -3.12 -3.78
CA PHE A 162 1.59 -1.81 -3.60
C PHE A 162 2.24 -1.36 -4.90
N ILE A 163 2.12 -0.06 -5.15
CA ILE A 163 2.75 0.66 -6.27
C ILE A 163 3.53 1.85 -5.72
N ASP A 164 4.33 2.49 -6.58
CA ASP A 164 5.10 3.70 -6.23
C ASP A 164 6.11 3.47 -5.09
N PHE A 165 7.28 2.94 -5.45
CA PHE A 165 8.34 2.61 -4.50
C PHE A 165 9.37 3.74 -4.36
N GLN A 166 9.01 4.97 -4.73
CA GLN A 166 9.95 6.09 -4.73
C GLN A 166 10.51 6.42 -3.35
N THR A 167 9.68 6.32 -2.31
CA THR A 167 10.03 6.57 -0.90
C THR A 167 10.51 5.31 -0.15
N ALA A 168 10.29 4.13 -0.74
CA ALA A 168 10.66 2.86 -0.14
C ALA A 168 12.18 2.73 -0.01
N ARG A 169 12.67 2.19 1.10
CA ARG A 169 14.11 2.09 1.36
C ARG A 169 14.46 0.84 2.14
N SER A 170 15.59 0.23 1.77
CA SER A 170 16.21 -0.84 2.55
C SER A 170 17.18 -0.24 3.57
N PHE A 171 17.16 -0.77 4.79
CA PHE A 171 17.99 -0.29 5.89
C PHE A 171 18.85 -1.41 6.49
N PRO A 172 19.99 -1.08 7.12
CA PRO A 172 20.85 -2.07 7.76
C PRO A 172 20.19 -2.73 8.99
N LYS A 173 19.29 -2.01 9.66
CA LYS A 173 18.63 -2.39 10.92
C LYS A 173 17.14 -2.66 10.68
N GLY A 174 16.55 -3.59 11.42
CA GLY A 174 15.11 -3.90 11.32
C GLY A 174 14.23 -3.13 12.31
N PRO A 175 12.92 -3.42 12.33
CA PRO A 175 11.99 -2.85 13.28
C PRO A 175 12.40 -3.14 14.73
N GLY A 176 12.45 -2.11 15.58
CA GLY A 176 12.82 -2.25 16.99
C GLY A 176 14.32 -2.14 17.28
N ASP A 177 15.19 -2.10 16.27
CA ASP A 177 16.65 -2.00 16.45
C ASP A 177 17.16 -0.55 16.66
N GLY A 178 16.24 0.39 16.91
CA GLY A 178 16.53 1.81 17.12
C GLY A 178 17.02 2.53 15.86
N LEU A 179 16.48 2.20 14.69
CA LEU A 179 16.73 2.94 13.44
C LEU A 179 16.02 4.30 13.48
N ARG A 180 16.73 5.38 13.15
CA ARG A 180 16.18 6.74 13.09
C ARG A 180 16.70 7.41 11.82
N ILE A 181 15.82 8.06 11.07
CA ILE A 181 16.14 8.80 9.86
C ILE A 181 15.88 10.30 10.06
N ASN A 182 16.71 11.14 9.45
CA ASN A 182 16.57 12.60 9.51
C ASN A 182 16.20 13.22 8.16
N ASP A 183 16.09 12.39 7.13
CA ASP A 183 15.82 12.77 5.75
C ASP A 183 14.35 12.55 5.38
N TRP A 184 13.44 12.39 6.36
CA TRP A 184 12.02 12.19 6.06
C TRP A 184 11.46 13.32 5.19
N THR A 185 11.91 14.56 5.38
CA THR A 185 11.46 15.71 4.57
C THR A 185 11.87 15.62 3.09
N ASP A 186 12.94 14.89 2.78
CA ASP A 186 13.46 14.77 1.41
C ASP A 186 12.64 13.79 0.56
N TYR A 187 12.03 12.79 1.21
CA TYR A 187 11.22 11.76 0.57
C TYR A 187 9.71 11.98 0.79
N GLY A 188 9.35 12.47 1.98
CA GLY A 188 7.98 12.65 2.43
C GLY A 188 7.21 11.34 2.58
N GLY A 189 5.90 11.51 2.60
CA GLY A 189 4.88 10.49 2.50
C GLY A 189 3.52 11.14 2.61
N HIS A 190 2.46 10.35 2.56
CA HIS A 190 1.10 10.84 2.51
C HIS A 190 0.67 11.57 3.80
N PHE A 191 1.25 11.19 4.94
CA PHE A 191 0.90 11.71 6.26
C PHE A 191 2.11 12.33 6.96
N GLU A 192 1.90 13.39 7.73
CA GLU A 192 2.94 13.92 8.60
C GLU A 192 3.17 12.99 9.80
N PRO A 193 4.42 12.65 10.17
CA PRO A 193 4.71 11.91 11.38
C PRO A 193 4.32 12.77 12.60
N PRO A 194 3.46 12.28 13.52
CA PRO A 194 3.04 13.06 14.68
C PRO A 194 4.17 13.30 15.70
N GLU A 195 5.24 12.49 15.66
CA GLU A 195 6.47 12.68 16.41
C GLU A 195 7.37 13.81 15.87
N GLY A 196 7.00 14.37 14.70
CA GLY A 196 7.82 15.33 13.96
C GLY A 196 8.70 14.67 12.91
N ARG A 197 9.32 15.51 12.06
CA ARG A 197 10.08 15.06 10.88
C ARG A 197 11.54 14.68 11.16
N GLY A 198 12.03 14.95 12.37
CA GLY A 198 13.38 14.62 12.80
C GLY A 198 13.41 13.29 13.55
N GLU A 199 14.43 12.47 13.30
CA GLU A 199 14.60 11.16 13.93
C GLU A 199 13.37 10.24 13.80
N VAL A 200 12.78 10.16 12.60
CA VAL A 200 11.64 9.28 12.34
C VAL A 200 12.11 7.82 12.36
N ASP A 201 11.33 6.92 12.97
CA ASP A 201 11.50 5.48 12.77
C ASP A 201 10.70 5.09 11.51
N PRO A 202 11.35 4.67 10.41
CA PRO A 202 10.63 4.46 9.15
C PRO A 202 9.65 3.27 9.24
N TYR A 203 9.93 2.27 10.08
CA TYR A 203 9.03 1.13 10.28
C TYR A 203 7.82 1.52 11.14
N SER A 204 8.05 2.29 12.20
CA SER A 204 6.96 2.81 13.03
C SER A 204 6.08 3.80 12.25
N TYR A 205 6.67 4.55 11.33
CA TYR A 205 5.96 5.46 10.44
C TYR A 205 5.09 4.70 9.42
N ASP A 206 5.56 3.60 8.82
CA ASP A 206 4.72 2.74 7.97
C ASP A 206 3.47 2.24 8.71
N VAL A 207 3.62 1.84 9.98
CA VAL A 207 2.49 1.39 10.82
C VAL A 207 1.51 2.53 11.06
N TYR A 208 2.01 3.72 11.38
CA TYR A 208 1.19 4.92 11.53
C TYR A 208 0.41 5.24 10.26
N SER A 209 1.09 5.29 9.12
CA SER A 209 0.50 5.61 7.81
C SER A 209 -0.55 4.58 7.38
N LEU A 210 -0.33 3.29 7.65
CA LEU A 210 -1.37 2.26 7.46
C LEU A 210 -2.58 2.52 8.36
N GLY A 211 -2.35 2.79 9.65
CA GLY A 211 -3.42 3.07 10.61
C GLY A 211 -4.24 4.29 10.19
N GLN A 212 -3.57 5.37 9.79
CA GLN A 212 -4.21 6.60 9.34
C GLN A 212 -5.03 6.38 8.06
N SER A 213 -4.49 5.63 7.08
CA SER A 213 -5.22 5.24 5.87
C SER A 213 -6.52 4.49 6.20
N ILE A 214 -6.46 3.52 7.11
CA ILE A 214 -7.64 2.75 7.54
C ILE A 214 -8.63 3.66 8.26
N PHE A 215 -8.16 4.54 9.15
CA PHE A 215 -9.02 5.47 9.90
C PHE A 215 -9.77 6.43 8.99
N GLU A 216 -9.08 7.07 8.04
CA GLU A 216 -9.71 8.00 7.09
C GLU A 216 -10.76 7.29 6.26
N TRP A 217 -10.47 6.09 5.79
CA TRP A 217 -11.43 5.31 5.02
C TRP A 217 -12.64 4.85 5.82
N CYS A 218 -12.42 4.44 7.08
CA CYS A 218 -13.50 4.16 8.02
C CYS A 218 -14.41 5.36 8.27
N ASN A 219 -13.88 6.59 8.24
CA ASN A 219 -14.67 7.81 8.40
C ASN A 219 -15.38 8.25 7.11
N LEU A 220 -14.85 7.88 5.94
CA LEU A 220 -15.51 8.13 4.65
C LEU A 220 -16.66 7.14 4.39
N GLY A 221 -16.57 5.93 4.94
CA GLY A 221 -17.58 4.90 4.80
C GLY A 221 -18.84 5.15 5.63
N SER A 222 -19.98 4.65 5.15
CA SER A 222 -21.24 4.64 5.90
C SER A 222 -21.43 3.38 6.77
N PHE A 223 -20.41 2.52 6.83
CA PHE A 223 -20.46 1.26 7.57
C PHE A 223 -20.08 1.47 9.04
N LEU A 224 -20.56 0.55 9.87
CA LEU A 224 -20.20 0.52 11.28
C LEU A 224 -18.79 -0.07 11.44
N VAL A 225 -17.90 0.68 12.09
CA VAL A 225 -16.60 0.20 12.54
C VAL A 225 -16.75 -0.43 13.93
N PRO A 226 -16.43 -1.73 14.11
CA PRO A 226 -16.36 -2.34 15.44
C PRO A 226 -15.35 -1.62 16.32
N ARG A 227 -15.65 -1.44 17.62
CA ARG A 227 -14.72 -0.79 18.56
C ARG A 227 -13.45 -1.60 18.78
N SER A 228 -13.50 -2.91 18.62
CA SER A 228 -12.33 -3.80 18.62
C SER A 228 -11.35 -3.42 17.50
N LEU A 229 -11.84 -3.30 16.26
CA LEU A 229 -11.05 -2.84 15.11
C LEU A 229 -10.54 -1.42 15.33
N GLY A 230 -11.41 -0.51 15.75
CA GLY A 230 -11.04 0.88 16.06
C GLY A 230 -9.88 0.96 17.06
N SER A 231 -9.93 0.15 18.13
CA SER A 231 -8.86 0.14 19.14
C SER A 231 -7.48 -0.28 18.62
N VAL A 232 -7.44 -1.18 17.63
CA VAL A 232 -6.18 -1.59 16.99
C VAL A 232 -5.67 -0.50 16.05
N VAL A 233 -6.56 0.08 15.24
CA VAL A 233 -6.24 1.22 14.37
C VAL A 233 -5.72 2.41 15.18
N ASP A 234 -6.35 2.72 16.31
CA ASP A 234 -5.90 3.79 17.21
C ASP A 234 -4.51 3.50 17.80
N SER A 235 -4.19 2.25 18.12
CA SER A 235 -2.86 1.87 18.61
C SER A 235 -1.77 2.06 17.55
N MET A 236 -2.09 1.80 16.28
CA MET A 236 -1.17 2.04 15.16
C MET A 236 -0.92 3.53 14.96
N ARG A 237 -1.90 4.37 15.32
CA ARG A 237 -1.89 5.83 15.13
C ARG A 237 -1.39 6.61 16.34
N SER A 238 -0.76 5.97 17.33
CA SER A 238 -0.25 6.69 18.50
C SER A 238 0.76 7.77 18.10
N ASP A 239 0.64 8.97 18.67
CA ASP A 239 1.61 10.05 18.48
C ASP A 239 3.01 9.65 18.94
N ASN A 240 3.09 8.78 19.94
CA ASN A 240 4.35 8.23 20.41
C ASN A 240 4.73 6.98 19.59
N PRO A 241 5.79 7.02 18.76
CA PRO A 241 6.17 5.90 17.89
C PRO A 241 6.59 4.66 18.66
N PHE A 242 7.00 4.79 19.92
CA PHE A 242 7.33 3.64 20.78
C PHE A 242 6.11 2.90 21.32
N GLN A 243 4.93 3.51 21.24
CA GLN A 243 3.67 2.88 21.65
C GLN A 243 2.95 2.20 20.46
N ARG A 244 3.38 2.47 19.23
CA ARG A 244 2.86 1.78 18.05
C ARG A 244 3.32 0.33 18.07
N PRO A 245 2.43 -0.65 17.86
CA PRO A 245 2.83 -2.03 17.71
C PRO A 245 3.67 -2.20 16.43
N THR A 246 4.62 -3.14 16.42
CA THR A 246 5.27 -3.50 15.15
C THR A 246 4.24 -4.11 14.19
N ILE A 247 4.46 -3.96 12.88
CA ILE A 247 3.56 -4.59 11.91
C ILE A 247 3.54 -6.12 12.06
N ARG A 248 4.65 -6.74 12.49
CA ARG A 248 4.73 -8.17 12.83
C ARG A 248 3.75 -8.53 13.95
N ARG A 249 3.68 -7.70 14.99
CA ARG A 249 2.76 -7.91 16.11
C ARG A 249 1.31 -7.77 15.66
N ILE A 250 1.01 -6.80 14.79
CA ILE A 250 -0.32 -6.65 14.17
C ILE A 250 -0.66 -7.88 13.31
N SER A 251 0.25 -8.30 12.43
CA SER A 251 0.14 -9.49 11.57
C SER A 251 -0.21 -10.76 12.35
N GLN A 252 0.43 -10.96 13.51
CA GLN A 252 0.15 -12.10 14.40
C GLN A 252 -1.23 -12.05 15.06
N MET A 253 -1.71 -10.89 15.50
CA MET A 253 -3.02 -10.77 16.16
C MET A 253 -4.19 -10.61 15.18
N PHE A 254 -3.92 -10.19 13.94
CA PHE A 254 -4.95 -9.82 12.98
C PHE A 254 -5.93 -10.96 12.63
N PRO A 255 -5.51 -12.23 12.48
CA PRO A 255 -6.46 -13.32 12.24
C PRO A 255 -7.51 -13.45 13.35
N ALA A 256 -7.11 -13.28 14.61
CA ALA A 256 -8.02 -13.31 15.74
C ALA A 256 -8.93 -12.07 15.78
N LEU A 257 -8.40 -10.88 15.48
CA LEU A 257 -9.19 -9.66 15.36
C LEU A 257 -10.25 -9.80 14.27
N ARG A 258 -9.86 -10.30 13.09
CA ARG A 258 -10.75 -10.54 11.96
C ARG A 258 -11.86 -11.53 12.35
N TYR A 259 -11.49 -12.65 12.97
CA TYR A 259 -12.47 -13.62 13.46
C TYR A 259 -13.43 -12.99 14.48
N TRP A 260 -12.91 -12.25 15.46
CA TRP A 260 -13.70 -11.55 16.46
C TRP A 260 -14.69 -10.56 15.83
N ALA A 261 -14.19 -9.65 14.98
CA ALA A 261 -15.01 -8.59 14.36
C ALA A 261 -16.15 -9.15 13.50
N ILE A 262 -15.90 -10.24 12.77
CA ILE A 262 -16.93 -10.92 11.96
C ILE A 262 -17.97 -11.58 12.87
N ASN A 263 -17.53 -12.35 13.88
CA ASN A 263 -18.42 -13.13 14.74
C ASN A 263 -19.14 -12.28 15.79
N MET A 264 -18.69 -11.05 16.06
CA MET A 264 -19.35 -10.12 16.99
C MET A 264 -20.24 -9.10 16.28
N HIS A 265 -20.31 -9.14 14.95
CA HIS A 265 -21.14 -8.22 14.17
C HIS A 265 -22.64 -8.28 14.55
N TRP A 266 -23.13 -9.44 15.03
CA TRP A 266 -24.52 -9.57 15.50
C TRP A 266 -24.84 -8.68 16.71
N LEU A 267 -23.86 -8.38 17.58
CA LEU A 267 -24.07 -7.52 18.77
C LEU A 267 -24.67 -6.17 18.36
N TYR A 268 -24.19 -5.63 17.25
CA TYR A 268 -24.61 -4.34 16.73
C TYR A 268 -25.96 -4.37 16.00
N ARG A 269 -26.48 -5.58 15.71
CA ARG A 269 -27.83 -5.79 15.17
C ARG A 269 -28.86 -6.01 16.27
N THR A 270 -28.44 -6.48 17.46
CA THR A 270 -29.34 -6.91 18.53
C THR A 270 -29.35 -5.98 19.75
N LEU A 271 -28.23 -5.31 20.05
CA LEU A 271 -28.08 -4.46 21.23
C LEU A 271 -27.99 -2.97 20.86
N PRO A 272 -28.34 -2.05 21.79
CA PRO A 272 -28.04 -0.64 21.62
C PRO A 272 -26.54 -0.43 21.37
N ARG A 273 -26.20 0.45 20.41
CA ARG A 273 -24.81 0.68 19.96
C ARG A 273 -23.80 0.89 21.10
N PRO A 274 -24.08 1.66 22.18
CA PRO A 274 -23.13 1.84 23.27
C PRO A 274 -22.80 0.53 24.02
N LEU A 275 -23.81 -0.33 24.22
CA LEU A 275 -23.62 -1.62 24.89
C LEU A 275 -22.89 -2.60 23.97
N ALA A 276 -23.32 -2.72 22.71
CA ALA A 276 -22.65 -3.55 21.70
C ALA A 276 -21.17 -3.19 21.59
N GLY A 277 -20.85 -1.90 21.48
CA GLY A 277 -19.49 -1.41 21.40
C GLY A 277 -18.67 -1.68 22.67
N SER A 278 -19.29 -1.63 23.84
CA SER A 278 -18.59 -1.95 25.09
C SER A 278 -18.23 -3.43 25.18
N ILE A 279 -19.17 -4.32 24.85
CA ILE A 279 -18.94 -5.77 24.82
C ILE A 279 -17.87 -6.12 23.78
N ASP A 280 -17.97 -5.56 22.58
CA ASP A 280 -16.98 -5.74 21.51
C ASP A 280 -15.57 -5.30 21.94
N TYR A 281 -15.45 -4.07 22.49
CA TYR A 281 -14.17 -3.51 22.93
C TYR A 281 -13.54 -4.31 24.08
N TYR A 282 -14.28 -4.54 25.17
CA TYR A 282 -13.73 -5.21 26.34
C TYR A 282 -13.51 -6.71 26.10
N GLY A 283 -14.37 -7.34 25.29
CA GLY A 283 -14.19 -8.72 24.88
C GLY A 283 -12.93 -8.90 24.04
N TRP A 284 -12.70 -8.03 23.05
CA TRP A 284 -11.46 -8.02 22.28
C TRP A 284 -10.24 -7.77 23.16
N ARG A 285 -10.32 -6.77 24.05
CA ARG A 285 -9.22 -6.43 24.97
C ARG A 285 -8.87 -7.58 25.90
N LEU A 286 -9.84 -8.40 26.32
CA LEU A 286 -9.56 -9.59 27.12
C LEU A 286 -8.88 -10.66 26.26
N LEU A 287 -9.39 -10.92 25.06
CA LEU A 287 -8.85 -11.94 24.15
C LEU A 287 -7.41 -11.61 23.74
N SER A 288 -7.11 -10.35 23.45
CA SER A 288 -5.81 -9.90 22.96
C SER A 288 -4.68 -10.00 23.99
N VAL A 289 -4.98 -10.24 25.27
CA VAL A 289 -3.96 -10.52 26.31
C VAL A 289 -3.37 -11.93 26.14
N PHE A 290 -4.08 -12.86 25.51
CA PHE A 290 -3.67 -14.26 25.36
C PHE A 290 -3.00 -14.57 24.01
N ILE A 291 -2.88 -13.56 23.14
CA ILE A 291 -2.33 -13.63 21.79
C ILE A 291 -1.09 -12.77 21.77
#